data_AF-A0A1G7QDM6-F1
#
_entry.id   AF-A0A1G7QDM6-F1
#
_cell.length_a   1.000
_cell.length_b   1.000
_cell.length_c   1.000
_cell.angle_alpha   90.00
_cell.angle_beta   90.00
_cell.angle_gamma   90.00
#
_symmetry.space_group_name_H-M   'P 1'
#
loop_
_entity.id
_entity.type
_entity.pdbx_description
1 polymer ?
#
loop_
_entity_poly.entity_id
_entity_poly.type
_entity_poly.pdbx_seq_one_letter_code
_entity_poly.pdbx_strand_id
1 'polypeptide(L)'
;MQEPSVPYGAEVDPVRQRRRLLVALFATAVSTQSPSPLLLHYADRLDLGALTLTLFFAAYAVGLVPSLLLAGPLSDRDGRRRVVVGGVLAALVCTLVLVAADVGGVWFLAVGRVAQGLASGAVFTVGTVWLRELSGGTDAGAPGRVRRAAAVASAAMAAGFAAGPLVAGLLVQWGPAPQLVALAPAAVLLLVGVLGLRGVPETVTERRPGRLALGVPPVARRAFWAYLLPVGLTVYTYAVLSLTVFPLLVAEAGFGAVFALVGVSALLVQGSAALVTPLATRLGPVVSGPLAAVLAAAGCGLGYLAVQPGGWPWVLPACLLIGLGEGLGMTSGVAVCDRVAPPDRRGALLSAFYLPVYAGFVVPTVLALVSGDALRGGVPILVLGGVGLVLGGVLLGPGRWALRAAGATTAPALVPVVETGPQG
;
A
#
# COMPACT_ATOMS: atom_id res chain seq x y z
N MET A 1 -14.70 -52.44 30.19
CA MET A 1 -14.16 -51.07 30.30
C MET A 1 -14.24 -50.43 28.94
N GLN A 2 -15.22 -49.55 28.73
CA GLN A 2 -15.29 -48.69 27.54
C GLN A 2 -14.34 -47.53 27.76
N GLU A 3 -13.37 -47.34 26.85
CA GLU A 3 -12.57 -46.13 26.82
C GLU A 3 -13.47 -44.93 26.51
N PRO A 4 -13.29 -43.77 27.19
CA PRO A 4 -14.03 -42.57 26.87
C PRO A 4 -13.53 -42.01 25.54
N SER A 5 -14.43 -41.95 24.56
CA SER A 5 -14.23 -41.26 23.28
C SER A 5 -13.93 -39.78 23.54
N VAL A 6 -12.66 -39.39 23.35
CA VAL A 6 -12.25 -37.99 23.29
C VAL A 6 -13.06 -37.30 22.18
N PRO A 7 -13.71 -36.15 22.43
CA PRO A 7 -14.49 -35.47 21.40
C PRO A 7 -13.56 -35.10 20.24
N TYR A 8 -13.83 -35.67 19.08
CA TYR A 8 -13.19 -35.33 17.81
C TYR A 8 -13.24 -33.81 17.63
N GLY A 9 -12.07 -33.21 17.37
CA GLY A 9 -11.82 -31.78 17.44
C GLY A 9 -12.87 -30.96 16.70
N ALA A 10 -13.28 -29.86 17.32
CA ALA A 10 -14.17 -28.87 16.75
C ALA A 10 -13.82 -28.62 15.28
N GLU A 11 -14.74 -28.99 14.38
CA GLU A 11 -14.60 -28.77 12.95
C GLU A 11 -14.21 -27.31 12.72
N VAL A 12 -13.02 -27.16 12.17
CA VAL A 12 -12.41 -25.87 11.96
C VAL A 12 -13.15 -25.18 10.82
N ASP A 13 -14.07 -24.26 11.12
CA ASP A 13 -14.81 -23.51 10.07
C ASP A 13 -13.86 -22.64 9.23
N PRO A 14 -13.58 -23.02 7.97
CA PRO A 14 -12.62 -22.33 7.12
C PRO A 14 -13.13 -20.94 6.69
N VAL A 15 -14.44 -20.67 6.74
CA VAL A 15 -14.99 -19.34 6.47
C VAL A 15 -14.67 -18.40 7.62
N ARG A 16 -14.88 -18.83 8.86
CA ARG A 16 -14.61 -18.04 10.07
C ARG A 16 -13.13 -17.69 10.21
N GLN A 17 -12.23 -18.62 9.86
CA GLN A 17 -10.78 -18.37 9.94
C GLN A 17 -10.30 -17.36 8.90
N ARG A 18 -10.78 -17.46 7.66
CA ARG A 18 -10.49 -16.48 6.61
C ARG A 18 -10.98 -15.09 7.02
N ARG A 19 -12.17 -14.98 7.59
CA ARG A 19 -12.70 -13.70 8.11
C ARG A 19 -11.80 -13.11 9.21
N ARG A 20 -11.33 -13.92 10.16
CA ARG A 20 -10.41 -13.47 11.22
C ARG A 20 -9.09 -12.93 10.67
N LEU A 21 -8.52 -13.61 9.67
CA LEU A 21 -7.29 -13.15 9.02
C LEU A 21 -7.52 -11.86 8.20
N LEU A 22 -8.68 -11.75 7.52
CA LEU A 22 -9.08 -10.52 6.83
C LEU A 22 -9.24 -9.35 7.80
N VAL A 23 -9.80 -9.57 9.00
CA VAL A 23 -9.87 -8.55 10.04
C VAL A 23 -8.47 -8.10 10.47
N ALA A 24 -7.51 -9.03 10.63
CA ALA A 24 -6.14 -8.65 10.97
C ALA A 24 -5.43 -7.86 9.85
N LEU A 25 -5.64 -8.23 8.58
CA LEU A 25 -5.13 -7.49 7.43
C LEU A 25 -5.75 -6.09 7.34
N PHE A 26 -7.08 -5.99 7.50
CA PHE A 26 -7.80 -4.72 7.54
C PHE A 26 -7.33 -3.84 8.69
N ALA A 27 -7.24 -4.38 9.91
CA ALA A 27 -6.78 -3.66 11.09
C ALA A 27 -5.37 -3.10 10.93
N THR A 28 -4.46 -3.89 10.34
CA THR A 28 -3.07 -3.46 10.08
C THR A 28 -3.02 -2.40 8.98
N ALA A 29 -3.88 -2.49 7.97
CA ALA A 29 -3.99 -1.45 6.94
C ALA A 29 -4.54 -0.13 7.51
N VAL A 30 -5.57 -0.20 8.37
CA VAL A 30 -6.09 0.96 9.11
C VAL A 30 -4.97 1.59 9.94
N SER A 31 -4.29 0.82 10.78
CA SER A 31 -3.25 1.34 11.66
C SER A 31 -2.09 1.97 10.90
N THR A 32 -1.75 1.45 9.72
CA THR A 32 -0.64 1.93 8.90
C THR A 32 -0.82 3.37 8.42
N GLN A 33 -2.04 3.72 8.02
CA GLN A 33 -2.34 5.00 7.37
C GLN A 33 -3.00 6.00 8.32
N SER A 34 -3.66 5.55 9.40
CA SER A 34 -4.24 6.44 10.43
C SER A 34 -3.28 7.50 11.02
N PRO A 35 -1.96 7.29 11.11
CA PRO A 35 -1.05 8.34 11.58
C PRO A 35 -0.97 9.57 10.68
N SER A 36 -1.36 9.52 9.40
CA SER A 36 -1.12 10.61 8.45
C SER A 36 -1.70 11.97 8.90
N PRO A 37 -2.99 12.08 9.30
CA PRO A 37 -3.53 13.34 9.84
C PRO A 37 -2.93 13.70 11.20
N LEU A 38 -2.57 12.70 12.01
CA LEU A 38 -1.97 12.91 13.33
C LEU A 38 -0.54 13.45 13.24
N LEU A 39 0.24 13.03 12.22
CA LEU A 39 1.58 13.57 11.97
C LEU A 39 1.53 15.05 11.61
N LEU A 40 0.49 15.50 10.90
CA LEU A 40 0.28 16.93 10.64
C LEU A 40 -0.08 17.69 11.94
N HIS A 41 -0.87 17.07 12.83
CA HIS A 41 -1.16 17.65 14.14
C HIS A 41 0.10 17.79 15.00
N TYR A 42 0.96 16.76 15.03
CA TYR A 42 2.25 16.85 15.72
C TYR A 42 3.21 17.82 15.04
N ALA A 43 3.12 18.03 13.73
CA ALA A 43 3.92 19.03 13.05
C ALA A 43 3.59 20.44 13.52
N ASP A 44 2.30 20.76 13.67
CA ASP A 44 1.84 22.02 14.25
C ASP A 44 2.26 22.16 15.73
N ARG A 45 2.07 21.11 16.53
CA ARG A 45 2.40 21.13 17.97
C ARG A 45 3.89 21.18 18.30
N LEU A 46 4.73 20.53 17.50
CA LEU A 46 6.17 20.40 17.74
C LEU A 46 7.01 21.32 16.84
N ASP A 47 6.38 22.28 16.16
CA ASP A 47 7.01 23.23 15.22
C ASP A 47 7.86 22.53 14.14
N LEU A 48 7.29 21.50 13.51
CA LEU A 48 7.96 20.70 12.48
C LEU A 48 7.58 21.18 11.08
N GLY A 49 8.58 21.43 10.24
CA GLY A 49 8.37 21.81 8.84
C GLY A 49 8.03 20.64 7.90
N ALA A 50 7.76 20.99 6.63
CA ALA A 50 7.43 20.05 5.54
C ALA A 50 8.45 18.92 5.37
N LEU A 51 9.74 19.24 5.54
CA LEU A 51 10.84 18.28 5.41
C LEU A 51 10.70 17.15 6.45
N THR A 52 10.43 17.49 7.71
CA THR A 52 10.27 16.49 8.78
C THR A 52 9.06 15.60 8.54
N LEU A 53 7.95 16.19 8.07
CA LEU A 53 6.74 15.42 7.75
C LEU A 53 7.00 14.41 6.62
N THR A 54 7.65 14.84 5.54
CA THR A 54 8.02 13.94 4.43
C THR A 54 9.02 12.85 4.87
N LEU A 55 9.95 13.17 5.77
CA LEU A 55 10.87 12.20 6.38
C LEU A 55 10.13 11.11 7.16
N PHE A 56 9.03 11.40 7.85
CA PHE A 56 8.24 10.37 8.55
C PHE A 56 7.55 9.39 7.58
N PHE A 57 7.19 9.84 6.38
CA PHE A 57 6.70 8.96 5.33
C PHE A 57 7.83 8.13 4.72
N ALA A 58 8.99 8.72 4.47
CA ALA A 58 10.18 8.00 4.02
C ALA A 58 10.67 6.96 5.05
N ALA A 59 10.65 7.29 6.34
CA ALA A 59 11.04 6.39 7.44
C ALA A 59 10.18 5.12 7.48
N TYR A 60 8.89 5.23 7.19
CA TYR A 60 8.02 4.06 7.04
C TYR A 60 8.45 3.16 5.88
N ALA A 61 8.82 3.73 4.73
CA ALA A 61 9.32 2.95 3.60
C ALA A 61 10.63 2.22 3.93
N VAL A 62 11.52 2.83 4.72
CA VAL A 62 12.77 2.21 5.21
C VAL A 62 12.50 0.95 6.01
N GLY A 63 11.44 0.91 6.82
CA GLY A 63 11.03 -0.31 7.53
C GLY A 63 10.27 -1.29 6.64
N LEU A 64 9.40 -0.78 5.77
CA LEU A 64 8.50 -1.59 4.93
C LEU A 64 9.26 -2.43 3.91
N VAL A 65 10.19 -1.82 3.15
CA VAL A 65 10.88 -2.49 2.03
C VAL A 65 11.65 -3.73 2.50
N PRO A 66 12.53 -3.68 3.51
CA PRO A 66 13.21 -4.88 4.02
C PRO A 66 12.21 -5.94 4.50
N SER A 67 11.13 -5.53 5.16
CA SER A 67 10.13 -6.46 5.67
C SER A 67 9.41 -7.20 4.56
N LEU A 68 9.02 -6.51 3.48
CA LEU A 68 8.40 -7.16 2.32
C LEU A 68 9.31 -8.22 1.69
N LEU A 69 10.62 -7.99 1.68
CA LEU A 69 11.62 -8.92 1.12
C LEU A 69 11.92 -10.10 2.04
N LEU A 70 12.00 -9.85 3.35
CA LEU A 70 12.49 -10.82 4.33
C LEU A 70 11.37 -11.64 4.99
N ALA A 71 10.16 -11.11 5.11
CA ALA A 71 9.08 -11.75 5.85
C ALA A 71 8.59 -13.06 5.22
N GLY A 72 8.61 -13.16 3.88
CA GLY A 72 8.27 -14.41 3.17
C GLY A 72 9.21 -15.56 3.58
N PRO A 73 10.51 -15.46 3.29
CA PRO A 73 11.52 -16.43 3.71
C PRO A 73 11.50 -16.72 5.22
N LEU A 74 11.30 -15.70 6.05
CA LEU A 74 11.19 -15.86 7.50
C LEU A 74 9.96 -16.70 7.88
N SER A 75 8.82 -16.46 7.23
CA SER A 75 7.59 -17.22 7.50
C SER A 75 7.63 -18.65 6.99
N ASP A 76 8.42 -18.96 5.95
CA ASP A 76 8.66 -20.33 5.50
C ASP A 76 9.47 -21.13 6.54
N ARG A 77 10.31 -20.45 7.32
CA ARG A 77 11.12 -21.05 8.38
C ARG A 77 10.35 -21.15 9.70
N ASP A 78 9.71 -20.06 10.12
CA ASP A 78 9.15 -19.94 11.48
C ASP A 78 7.63 -20.19 11.54
N GLY A 79 6.95 -20.25 10.39
CA GLY A 79 5.50 -20.43 10.26
C GLY A 79 4.74 -19.12 10.01
N ARG A 80 3.60 -19.19 9.31
CA ARG A 80 2.78 -18.01 8.98
C ARG A 80 2.24 -17.34 10.23
N ARG A 81 1.74 -18.14 11.18
CA ARG A 81 1.07 -17.66 12.38
C ARG A 81 2.01 -16.83 13.24
N ARG A 82 3.25 -17.29 13.44
CA ARG A 82 4.23 -16.58 14.27
C ARG A 82 4.56 -15.20 13.70
N VAL A 83 4.82 -15.13 12.40
CA VAL A 83 5.18 -13.87 11.74
C VAL A 83 4.01 -12.89 11.71
N VAL A 84 2.79 -13.36 11.37
CA VAL A 84 1.61 -12.47 11.31
C VAL A 84 1.19 -12.02 12.71
N VAL A 85 1.12 -12.90 13.71
CA VAL A 85 0.75 -12.50 15.08
C VAL A 85 1.80 -11.54 15.66
N GLY A 86 3.09 -11.82 15.47
CA GLY A 86 4.18 -10.94 15.88
C GLY A 86 4.09 -9.58 15.19
N GLY A 87 3.81 -9.55 13.89
CA GLY A 87 3.63 -8.32 13.12
C GLY A 87 2.44 -7.49 13.59
N VAL A 88 1.27 -8.10 13.85
CA VAL A 88 0.09 -7.36 14.34
C VAL A 88 0.32 -6.84 15.77
N LEU A 89 0.99 -7.62 16.64
CA LEU A 89 1.40 -7.14 17.97
C LEU A 89 2.39 -5.98 17.88
N ALA A 90 3.38 -6.06 16.99
CA ALA A 90 4.32 -4.97 16.74
C ALA A 90 3.59 -3.73 16.22
N ALA A 91 2.63 -3.87 15.31
CA ALA A 91 1.80 -2.76 14.82
C ALA A 91 1.00 -2.10 15.96
N LEU A 92 0.49 -2.89 16.91
CA LEU A 92 -0.20 -2.38 18.10
C LEU A 92 0.74 -1.56 18.98
N VAL A 93 1.93 -2.08 19.27
CA VAL A 93 2.95 -1.36 20.04
C VAL A 93 3.36 -0.07 19.33
N CYS A 94 3.58 -0.10 18.02
CA CYS A 94 3.91 1.10 17.23
C CYS A 94 2.79 2.14 17.30
N THR A 95 1.52 1.71 17.23
CA THR A 95 0.37 2.60 17.37
C THR A 95 0.39 3.31 18.72
N LEU A 96 0.69 2.58 19.81
CA LEU A 96 0.81 3.17 21.15
C LEU A 96 2.02 4.12 21.28
N VAL A 97 3.15 3.79 20.65
CA VAL A 97 4.34 4.67 20.61
C VAL A 97 4.02 6.00 19.91
N LEU A 98 3.26 5.96 18.81
CA LEU A 98 2.85 7.18 18.09
C LEU A 98 1.85 8.02 18.90
N VAL A 99 0.98 7.39 19.70
CA VAL A 99 0.13 8.10 20.66
C VAL A 99 0.96 8.78 21.75
N ALA A 100 2.07 8.18 22.15
CA ALA A 100 2.97 8.72 23.18
C ALA A 100 4.01 9.73 22.64
N ALA A 101 3.84 10.25 21.43
CA ALA A 101 4.83 11.14 20.81
C ALA A 101 4.98 12.49 21.53
N ASP A 102 3.96 12.96 22.27
CA ASP A 102 4.09 14.15 23.14
C ASP A 102 5.18 13.97 24.23
N VAL A 103 5.48 12.73 24.64
CA VAL A 103 6.51 12.42 25.65
C VAL A 103 7.88 12.23 25.02
N GLY A 104 7.94 11.49 23.91
CA GLY A 104 9.20 11.10 23.25
C GLY A 104 9.65 12.02 22.11
N GLY A 105 8.86 13.03 21.77
CA GLY A 105 9.11 13.98 20.69
C GLY A 105 9.27 13.32 19.31
N VAL A 106 10.07 13.98 18.47
CA VAL A 106 10.35 13.58 17.08
C VAL A 106 10.89 12.15 16.95
N TRP A 107 11.65 11.68 17.95
CA TRP A 107 12.24 10.33 17.92
C TRP A 107 11.19 9.21 17.97
N PHE A 108 10.13 9.39 18.76
CA PHE A 108 9.03 8.42 18.81
C PHE A 108 8.28 8.34 17.49
N LEU A 109 8.11 9.48 16.80
CA LEU A 109 7.54 9.52 15.46
C LEU A 109 8.44 8.80 14.44
N ALA A 110 9.73 9.11 14.42
CA ALA A 110 10.67 8.49 13.48
C ALA A 110 10.80 6.97 13.68
N VAL A 111 11.10 6.53 14.90
CA VAL A 111 11.26 5.10 15.24
C VAL A 111 9.93 4.37 15.10
N GLY A 112 8.83 4.99 15.54
CA GLY A 112 7.48 4.45 15.40
C GLY A 112 7.14 4.18 13.93
N ARG A 113 7.49 5.10 13.01
CA ARG A 113 7.25 4.91 11.57
C ARG A 113 8.10 3.80 10.96
N VAL A 114 9.39 3.70 11.30
CA VAL A 114 10.24 2.58 10.84
C VAL A 114 9.69 1.24 11.35
N ALA A 115 9.41 1.14 12.64
CA ALA A 115 8.90 -0.08 13.26
C ALA A 115 7.52 -0.47 12.70
N GLN A 116 6.66 0.53 12.43
CA GLN A 116 5.38 0.32 11.79
C GLN A 116 5.55 -0.21 10.36
N GLY A 117 6.51 0.30 9.59
CA GLY A 117 6.88 -0.25 8.28
C GLY A 117 7.26 -1.72 8.35
N LEU A 118 8.14 -2.07 9.30
CA LEU A 118 8.57 -3.44 9.52
C LEU A 118 7.38 -4.36 9.85
N ALA A 119 6.50 -3.94 10.76
CA ALA A 119 5.32 -4.68 11.16
C ALA A 119 4.34 -4.88 9.98
N SER A 120 4.01 -3.80 9.29
CA SER A 120 3.04 -3.81 8.18
C SER A 120 3.54 -4.67 7.01
N GLY A 121 4.82 -4.58 6.64
CA GLY A 121 5.38 -5.41 5.58
C GLY A 121 5.27 -6.90 5.85
N ALA A 122 5.48 -7.32 7.11
CA ALA A 122 5.40 -8.71 7.50
C ALA A 122 3.96 -9.22 7.41
N VAL A 123 3.02 -8.43 7.93
CA VAL A 123 1.59 -8.79 7.94
C VAL A 123 1.01 -8.81 6.52
N PHE A 124 1.30 -7.82 5.68
CA PHE A 124 0.74 -7.76 4.32
C PHE A 124 1.28 -8.89 3.43
N THR A 125 2.58 -9.16 3.47
CA THR A 125 3.18 -10.24 2.69
C THR A 125 2.70 -11.61 3.18
N VAL A 126 2.93 -11.91 4.46
CA VAL A 126 2.69 -13.26 5.00
C VAL A 126 1.21 -13.51 5.19
N GLY A 127 0.42 -12.52 5.61
CA GLY A 127 -1.02 -12.65 5.78
C GLY A 127 -1.75 -12.90 4.45
N THR A 128 -1.30 -12.29 3.35
CA THR A 128 -1.88 -12.54 2.02
C THR A 128 -1.52 -13.95 1.50
N VAL A 129 -0.32 -14.44 1.79
CA VAL A 129 0.06 -15.84 1.51
C VAL A 129 -0.79 -16.80 2.34
N TRP A 130 -0.89 -16.55 3.65
CA TRP A 130 -1.64 -17.39 4.58
C TRP A 130 -3.13 -17.48 4.21
N LEU A 131 -3.74 -16.37 3.78
CA LEU A 131 -5.13 -16.38 3.33
C LEU A 131 -5.32 -17.20 2.05
N ARG A 132 -4.36 -17.16 1.13
CA ARG A 132 -4.38 -17.97 -0.10
C ARG A 132 -4.27 -19.45 0.23
N GLU A 133 -3.34 -19.83 1.10
CA GLU A 133 -3.16 -21.20 1.58
C GLU A 133 -4.44 -21.73 2.25
N LEU A 134 -5.08 -20.94 3.13
CA LEU A 134 -6.36 -21.26 3.77
C LEU A 134 -7.56 -21.36 2.80
N SER A 135 -7.46 -20.80 1.60
CA SER A 135 -8.57 -20.74 0.65
C SER A 135 -8.50 -21.78 -0.46
N GLY A 136 -7.32 -22.36 -0.71
CA GLY A 136 -7.07 -23.27 -1.83
C GLY A 136 -6.56 -24.64 -1.44
N GLY A 137 -6.02 -24.83 -0.22
CA GLY A 137 -5.16 -25.99 0.05
C GLY A 137 -3.93 -25.99 -0.86
N THR A 138 -2.98 -26.89 -0.61
CA THR A 138 -1.83 -27.12 -1.50
C THR A 138 -2.21 -27.74 -2.85
N ASP A 139 -3.50 -28.00 -3.09
CA ASP A 139 -3.99 -28.72 -4.25
C ASP A 139 -4.25 -27.81 -5.46
N ALA A 140 -3.69 -28.22 -6.59
CA ALA A 140 -3.77 -27.54 -7.89
C ALA A 140 -5.20 -27.40 -8.47
N GLY A 141 -6.24 -27.84 -7.77
CA GLY A 141 -7.62 -27.97 -8.29
C GLY A 141 -8.52 -26.72 -8.18
N ALA A 142 -8.07 -25.60 -7.60
CA ALA A 142 -8.95 -24.43 -7.42
C ALA A 142 -8.30 -23.05 -7.66
N PRO A 143 -7.73 -22.79 -8.85
CA PRO A 143 -7.10 -21.50 -9.19
C PRO A 143 -8.05 -20.30 -9.00
N GLY A 144 -9.35 -20.50 -9.24
CA GLY A 144 -10.38 -19.46 -9.00
C GLY A 144 -10.51 -19.05 -7.53
N ARG A 145 -10.39 -19.99 -6.58
CA ARG A 145 -10.48 -19.71 -5.13
C ARG A 145 -9.27 -18.94 -4.62
N VAL A 146 -8.07 -19.31 -5.06
CA VAL A 146 -6.82 -18.62 -4.71
C VAL A 146 -6.81 -17.18 -5.25
N ARG A 147 -7.25 -16.98 -6.50
CA ARG A 147 -7.38 -15.64 -7.09
C ARG A 147 -8.40 -14.80 -6.33
N ARG A 148 -9.55 -15.37 -5.95
CA ARG A 148 -10.55 -14.70 -5.14
C ARG A 148 -10.02 -14.33 -3.75
N ALA A 149 -9.25 -15.21 -3.11
CA ALA A 149 -8.64 -14.93 -1.81
C ALA A 149 -7.66 -13.76 -1.89
N ALA A 150 -6.79 -13.72 -2.91
CA ALA A 150 -5.91 -12.59 -3.14
C ALA A 150 -6.69 -11.28 -3.36
N ALA A 151 -7.73 -11.31 -4.20
CA ALA A 151 -8.57 -10.15 -4.45
C ALA A 151 -9.29 -9.64 -3.19
N VAL A 152 -9.80 -10.54 -2.35
CA VAL A 152 -10.47 -10.17 -1.09
C VAL A 152 -9.46 -9.64 -0.06
N ALA A 153 -8.24 -10.19 0.02
CA ALA A 153 -7.17 -9.63 0.84
C ALA A 153 -6.79 -8.21 0.40
N SER A 154 -6.57 -8.01 -0.91
CA SER A 154 -6.28 -6.69 -1.47
C SER A 154 -7.41 -5.70 -1.22
N ALA A 155 -8.68 -6.12 -1.38
CA ALA A 155 -9.84 -5.28 -1.11
C ALA A 155 -9.95 -4.90 0.38
N ALA A 156 -9.69 -5.85 1.30
CA ALA A 156 -9.69 -5.58 2.73
C ALA A 156 -8.56 -4.61 3.12
N MET A 157 -7.35 -4.80 2.59
CA MET A 157 -6.24 -3.86 2.83
C MET A 157 -6.55 -2.47 2.25
N ALA A 158 -7.04 -2.39 1.02
CA ALA A 158 -7.43 -1.13 0.39
C ALA A 158 -8.50 -0.39 1.20
N ALA A 159 -9.55 -1.09 1.66
CA ALA A 159 -10.57 -0.52 2.52
C ALA A 159 -9.97 0.01 3.82
N GLY A 160 -9.04 -0.72 4.45
CA GLY A 160 -8.35 -0.26 5.65
C GLY A 160 -7.48 0.97 5.43
N PHE A 161 -6.70 0.99 4.33
CA PHE A 161 -5.87 2.14 3.97
C PHE A 161 -6.68 3.41 3.69
N ALA A 162 -7.91 3.28 3.20
CA ALA A 162 -8.79 4.39 2.92
C ALA A 162 -9.58 4.84 4.17
N ALA A 163 -10.09 3.88 4.96
CA ALA A 163 -10.88 4.16 6.16
C ALA A 163 -10.04 4.72 7.31
N GLY A 164 -8.80 4.24 7.48
CA GLY A 164 -7.95 4.62 8.62
C GLY A 164 -7.67 6.12 8.71
N PRO A 165 -7.13 6.75 7.66
CA PRO A 165 -6.91 8.20 7.60
C PRO A 165 -8.20 9.00 7.68
N LEU A 166 -9.28 8.53 7.05
CA LEU A 166 -10.56 9.22 7.10
C LEU A 166 -11.03 9.35 8.54
N VAL A 167 -11.16 8.22 9.24
CA VAL A 167 -11.60 8.20 10.64
C VAL A 167 -10.64 8.97 11.53
N ALA A 168 -9.33 8.75 11.37
CA ALA A 168 -8.32 9.48 12.14
C ALA A 168 -8.39 10.99 11.90
N GLY A 169 -8.55 11.44 10.65
CA GLY A 169 -8.60 12.86 10.30
C GLY A 169 -9.81 13.58 10.87
N LEU A 170 -10.99 12.94 10.83
CA LEU A 170 -12.20 13.48 11.48
C LEU A 170 -12.00 13.56 13.01
N LEU A 171 -11.40 12.54 13.62
CA LEU A 171 -11.17 12.48 15.07
C LEU A 171 -10.08 13.44 15.54
N VAL A 172 -9.03 13.69 14.74
CA VAL A 172 -8.03 14.73 15.03
C VAL A 172 -8.66 16.12 14.94
N GLN A 173 -9.53 16.35 13.95
CA GLN A 173 -10.11 17.67 13.70
C GLN A 173 -11.13 18.09 14.77
N TRP A 174 -11.96 17.15 15.23
CA TRP A 174 -13.12 17.47 16.09
C TRP A 174 -13.19 16.66 17.39
N GLY A 175 -12.21 15.78 17.65
CA GLY A 175 -12.19 14.94 18.85
C GLY A 175 -11.67 15.68 20.10
N PRO A 176 -12.12 15.29 21.31
CA PRO A 176 -11.77 15.97 22.56
C PRO A 176 -10.32 15.72 23.05
N ALA A 177 -9.61 14.74 22.49
CA ALA A 177 -8.21 14.43 22.79
C ALA A 177 -7.53 13.85 21.55
N PRO A 178 -7.25 14.67 20.53
CA PRO A 178 -6.95 14.22 19.16
C PRO A 178 -5.79 13.21 19.10
N GLN A 179 -4.75 13.40 19.91
CA GLN A 179 -3.62 12.48 20.01
C GLN A 179 -3.99 11.06 20.46
N LEU A 180 -5.00 10.92 21.33
CA LEU A 180 -5.46 9.62 21.84
C LEU A 180 -6.55 9.03 20.93
N VAL A 181 -7.58 9.82 20.61
CA VAL A 181 -8.78 9.30 19.96
C VAL A 181 -8.55 8.94 18.50
N ALA A 182 -7.60 9.59 17.82
CA ALA A 182 -7.34 9.34 16.39
C ALA A 182 -6.85 7.92 16.10
N LEU A 183 -6.05 7.35 17.01
CA LEU A 183 -5.48 6.01 16.85
C LEU A 183 -6.20 4.94 17.66
N ALA A 184 -7.14 5.32 18.53
CA ALA A 184 -7.93 4.37 19.32
C ALA A 184 -8.70 3.34 18.45
N PRO A 185 -9.38 3.70 17.34
CA PRO A 185 -10.02 2.73 16.46
C PRO A 185 -9.03 1.72 15.87
N ALA A 186 -7.85 2.19 15.45
CA ALA A 186 -6.79 1.33 14.93
C ALA A 186 -6.28 0.36 16.01
N ALA A 187 -6.03 0.84 17.23
CA ALA A 187 -5.57 0.02 18.35
C ALA A 187 -6.61 -1.06 18.72
N VAL A 188 -7.90 -0.71 18.78
CA VAL A 188 -8.99 -1.67 19.05
C VAL A 188 -9.07 -2.71 17.94
N LEU A 189 -9.03 -2.31 16.68
CA LEU A 189 -9.06 -3.23 15.55
C LEU A 189 -7.85 -4.19 15.55
N LEU A 190 -6.66 -3.70 15.88
CA LEU A 190 -5.46 -4.53 16.01
C LEU A 190 -5.60 -5.53 17.16
N LEU A 191 -6.13 -5.10 18.32
CA LEU A 191 -6.40 -5.99 19.45
C LEU A 191 -7.39 -7.10 19.06
N VAL A 192 -8.49 -6.74 18.40
CA VAL A 192 -9.47 -7.70 17.86
C VAL A 192 -8.80 -8.65 16.85
N GLY A 193 -7.93 -8.12 15.98
CA GLY A 193 -7.13 -8.89 15.03
C GLY A 193 -6.26 -9.94 15.73
N VAL A 194 -5.43 -9.53 16.70
CA VAL A 194 -4.56 -10.45 17.46
C VAL A 194 -5.37 -11.54 18.17
N LEU A 195 -6.47 -11.17 18.82
CA LEU A 195 -7.34 -12.13 19.51
C LEU A 195 -8.00 -13.10 18.52
N GLY A 196 -8.42 -12.60 17.36
CA GLY A 196 -9.00 -13.41 16.28
C GLY A 196 -8.02 -14.42 15.69
N LEU A 197 -6.73 -14.05 15.57
CA LEU A 197 -5.67 -14.91 15.03
C LEU A 197 -5.38 -16.15 15.90
N ARG A 198 -5.77 -16.16 17.18
CA ARG A 198 -5.58 -17.32 18.07
C ARG A 198 -6.24 -18.60 17.56
N GLY A 199 -7.32 -18.46 16.79
CA GLY A 199 -8.07 -19.57 16.21
C GLY A 199 -7.87 -19.78 14.72
N VAL A 200 -6.80 -19.23 14.13
CA VAL A 200 -6.41 -19.47 12.73
C VAL A 200 -5.29 -20.53 12.73
N PRO A 201 -5.37 -21.58 11.89
CA PRO A 201 -4.46 -22.71 11.93
C PRO A 201 -3.17 -22.36 11.19
N GLU A 202 -2.05 -22.95 11.62
CA GLU A 202 -0.79 -22.85 10.88
C GLU A 202 -0.91 -23.68 9.59
N THR A 203 -0.45 -23.11 8.48
CA THR A 203 -0.50 -23.75 7.16
C THR A 203 0.86 -24.30 6.72
N VAL A 204 1.95 -23.85 7.34
CA VAL A 204 3.30 -24.38 7.06
C VAL A 204 3.48 -25.71 7.81
N THR A 205 3.42 -26.81 7.06
CA THR A 205 3.68 -28.18 7.57
C THR A 205 5.15 -28.57 7.49
N GLU A 206 5.86 -28.13 6.44
CA GLU A 206 7.30 -28.33 6.26
C GLU A 206 8.05 -27.00 6.31
N ARG A 207 8.96 -26.86 7.27
CA ARG A 207 9.82 -25.68 7.38
C ARG A 207 10.98 -25.80 6.42
N ARG A 208 11.17 -24.79 5.56
CA ARG A 208 12.26 -24.77 4.57
C ARG A 208 13.18 -23.60 4.86
N PRO A 209 14.50 -23.72 4.59
CA PRO A 209 15.39 -22.57 4.64
C PRO A 209 14.96 -21.58 3.56
N GLY A 210 14.39 -20.45 3.99
CA GLY A 210 13.90 -19.42 3.09
C GLY A 210 15.01 -18.92 2.18
N ARG A 211 14.76 -18.88 0.86
CA ARG A 211 15.73 -18.40 -0.14
C ARG A 211 15.32 -17.02 -0.64
N LEU A 212 16.21 -16.04 -0.46
CA LEU A 212 16.08 -14.71 -1.05
C LEU A 212 16.49 -14.77 -2.52
N ALA A 213 15.52 -14.61 -3.42
CA ALA A 213 15.78 -14.45 -4.84
C ALA A 213 15.75 -12.96 -5.19
N LEU A 214 16.92 -12.31 -5.15
CA LEU A 214 17.05 -10.90 -5.54
C LEU A 214 17.47 -10.75 -7.00
N GLY A 215 17.06 -9.64 -7.60
CA GLY A 215 17.59 -9.15 -8.87
C GLY A 215 16.64 -9.28 -10.06
N VAL A 216 16.95 -8.51 -11.10
CA VAL A 216 16.19 -8.47 -12.36
C VAL A 216 16.70 -9.56 -13.30
N PRO A 217 15.86 -10.53 -13.71
CA PRO A 217 16.24 -11.55 -14.68
C PRO A 217 16.73 -10.92 -16.00
N PRO A 218 17.76 -11.48 -16.67
CA PRO A 218 18.28 -10.93 -17.92
C PRO A 218 17.18 -10.67 -18.97
N VAL A 219 16.22 -11.59 -19.10
CA VAL A 219 15.06 -11.49 -20.01
C VAL A 219 14.16 -10.29 -19.70
N ALA A 220 14.10 -9.85 -18.45
CA ALA A 220 13.25 -8.76 -17.99
C ALA A 220 13.96 -7.40 -17.95
N ARG A 221 15.28 -7.32 -18.17
CA ARG A 221 16.07 -6.08 -17.97
C ARG A 221 15.57 -4.90 -18.79
N ARG A 222 15.23 -5.13 -20.06
CA ARG A 222 14.71 -4.05 -20.94
C ARG A 222 13.34 -3.57 -20.46
N ALA A 223 12.41 -4.48 -20.17
CA ALA A 223 11.10 -4.14 -19.61
C ALA A 223 11.22 -3.47 -18.24
N PHE A 224 12.24 -3.84 -17.45
CA PHE A 224 12.49 -3.23 -16.16
C PHE A 224 12.85 -1.75 -16.29
N TRP A 225 13.91 -1.43 -17.04
CA TRP A 225 14.38 -0.06 -17.18
C TRP A 225 13.43 0.84 -17.98
N ALA A 226 12.82 0.31 -19.04
CA ALA A 226 11.99 1.11 -19.94
C ALA A 226 10.52 1.20 -19.50
N TYR A 227 10.05 0.32 -18.60
CA TYR A 227 8.64 0.29 -18.17
C TYR A 227 8.46 0.20 -16.66
N LEU A 228 9.00 -0.84 -15.99
CA LEU A 228 8.75 -1.07 -14.55
C LEU A 228 9.31 0.04 -13.66
N LEU A 229 10.50 0.56 -13.99
CA LEU A 229 11.11 1.67 -13.26
C LEU A 229 10.27 2.96 -13.42
N PRO A 230 9.97 3.46 -14.64
CA PRO A 230 9.13 4.63 -14.83
C PRO A 230 7.75 4.52 -14.17
N VAL A 231 7.05 3.38 -14.36
CA VAL A 231 5.70 3.21 -13.79
C VAL A 231 5.74 3.01 -12.27
N GLY A 232 6.81 2.43 -11.73
CA GLY A 232 7.00 2.32 -10.30
C GLY A 232 7.09 3.70 -9.64
N LEU A 233 7.85 4.60 -10.25
CA LEU A 233 7.97 5.98 -9.76
C LEU A 233 6.65 6.76 -9.80
N THR A 234 5.66 6.37 -10.60
CA THR A 234 4.34 7.03 -10.60
C THR A 234 3.40 6.58 -9.50
N VAL A 235 3.71 5.50 -8.78
CA VAL A 235 2.81 4.95 -7.75
C VAL A 235 2.78 5.84 -6.51
N TYR A 236 3.82 5.81 -5.68
CA TYR A 236 3.77 6.49 -4.37
C TYR A 236 4.29 7.92 -4.38
N THR A 237 5.07 8.33 -5.39
CA THR A 237 5.60 9.71 -5.47
C THR A 237 4.51 10.77 -5.36
N TYR A 238 3.48 10.64 -6.19
CA TYR A 238 2.38 11.61 -6.28
C TYR A 238 1.37 11.43 -5.14
N ALA A 239 1.13 10.19 -4.73
CA ALA A 239 0.30 9.89 -3.57
C ALA A 239 0.85 10.57 -2.30
N VAL A 240 2.13 10.36 -1.98
CA VAL A 240 2.77 10.99 -0.82
C VAL A 240 2.77 12.50 -0.94
N LEU A 241 3.10 13.05 -2.13
CA LEU A 241 3.01 14.50 -2.38
C LEU A 241 1.63 15.07 -2.01
N SER A 242 0.55 14.40 -2.40
CA SER A 242 -0.82 14.83 -2.15
C SER A 242 -1.25 14.72 -0.68
N LEU A 243 -0.60 13.86 0.11
CA LEU A 243 -0.91 13.62 1.51
C LEU A 243 -0.03 14.42 2.47
N THR A 244 1.12 14.91 2.01
CA THR A 244 2.05 15.68 2.84
C THR A 244 2.12 17.15 2.43
N VAL A 245 2.35 17.44 1.14
CA VAL A 245 2.66 18.80 0.69
C VAL A 245 1.40 19.63 0.47
N PHE A 246 0.37 19.09 -0.18
CA PHE A 246 -0.85 19.88 -0.45
C PHE A 246 -1.55 20.31 0.83
N PRO A 247 -1.80 19.43 1.82
CA PRO A 247 -2.54 19.81 3.02
C PRO A 247 -1.76 20.80 3.88
N LEU A 248 -0.43 20.66 3.94
CA LEU A 248 0.43 21.58 4.67
C LEU A 248 0.36 23.01 4.08
N LEU A 249 0.49 23.14 2.76
CA LEU A 249 0.42 24.45 2.10
C LEU A 249 -0.98 25.06 2.19
N VAL A 250 -2.03 24.24 2.15
CA VAL A 250 -3.41 24.68 2.37
C VAL A 250 -3.66 25.10 3.82
N ALA A 251 -2.98 24.48 4.80
CA ALA A 251 -2.99 24.91 6.20
C ALA A 251 -2.36 26.29 6.37
N GLU A 252 -1.17 26.50 5.79
CA GLU A 252 -0.48 27.80 5.80
C GLU A 252 -1.33 28.91 5.17
N ALA A 253 -2.16 28.57 4.18
CA ALA A 253 -3.11 29.49 3.54
C ALA A 253 -4.38 29.78 4.38
N GLY A 254 -4.52 29.21 5.58
CA GLY A 254 -5.59 29.52 6.54
C GLY A 254 -6.83 28.63 6.47
N PHE A 255 -6.77 27.46 5.83
CA PHE A 255 -7.89 26.50 5.87
C PHE A 255 -8.03 25.89 7.27
N GLY A 256 -9.23 25.93 7.86
CA GLY A 256 -9.43 25.52 9.26
C GLY A 256 -9.64 24.02 9.52
N ALA A 257 -9.90 23.22 8.48
CA ALA A 257 -10.29 21.80 8.61
C ALA A 257 -9.25 20.82 8.00
N VAL A 258 -7.96 21.14 8.11
CA VAL A 258 -6.89 20.46 7.35
C VAL A 258 -6.76 18.99 7.72
N PHE A 259 -6.92 18.61 9.00
CA PHE A 259 -6.76 17.22 9.41
C PHE A 259 -7.85 16.32 8.80
N ALA A 260 -9.08 16.84 8.73
CA ALA A 260 -10.17 16.17 8.01
C ALA A 260 -9.90 16.11 6.50
N LEU A 261 -9.36 17.19 5.92
CA LEU A 261 -8.95 17.22 4.51
C LEU A 261 -7.91 16.15 4.19
N VAL A 262 -6.87 15.97 5.02
CA VAL A 262 -5.88 14.88 4.86
C VAL A 262 -6.57 13.52 4.87
N GLY A 263 -7.51 13.31 5.79
CA GLY A 263 -8.27 12.07 5.89
C GLY A 263 -9.10 11.77 4.63
N VAL A 264 -9.81 12.77 4.12
CA VAL A 264 -10.59 12.65 2.87
C VAL A 264 -9.67 12.50 1.65
N SER A 265 -8.56 13.22 1.59
CA SER A 265 -7.55 13.08 0.54
C SER A 265 -7.00 11.65 0.47
N ALA A 266 -6.66 11.05 1.61
CA ALA A 266 -6.21 9.67 1.67
C ALA A 266 -7.31 8.66 1.30
N LEU A 267 -8.57 8.90 1.69
CA LEU A 267 -9.71 8.13 1.21
C LEU A 267 -9.80 8.18 -0.32
N LEU A 268 -9.68 9.37 -0.92
CA LEU A 268 -9.76 9.54 -2.36
C LEU A 268 -8.59 8.87 -3.09
N VAL A 269 -7.36 9.05 -2.61
CA VAL A 269 -6.16 8.42 -3.20
C VAL A 269 -6.27 6.89 -3.13
N GLN A 270 -6.40 6.32 -1.93
CA GLN A 270 -6.41 4.87 -1.74
C GLN A 270 -7.69 4.23 -2.28
N GLY A 271 -8.84 4.88 -2.10
CA GLY A 271 -10.13 4.40 -2.55
C GLY A 271 -10.22 4.35 -4.08
N SER A 272 -9.81 5.42 -4.77
CA SER A 272 -9.83 5.44 -6.23
C SER A 272 -8.79 4.49 -6.85
N ALA A 273 -7.61 4.32 -6.24
CA ALA A 273 -6.63 3.31 -6.63
C ALA A 273 -7.21 1.88 -6.58
N ALA A 274 -7.98 1.57 -5.54
CA ALA A 274 -8.66 0.28 -5.42
C ALA A 274 -9.78 0.11 -6.46
N LEU A 275 -10.60 1.15 -6.66
CA LEU A 275 -11.74 1.12 -7.59
C LEU A 275 -11.31 1.02 -9.06
N VAL A 276 -10.15 1.59 -9.43
CA VAL A 276 -9.66 1.53 -10.81
C VAL A 276 -8.98 0.19 -11.15
N THR A 277 -8.58 -0.60 -10.14
CA THR A 277 -7.84 -1.86 -10.35
C THR A 277 -8.52 -2.82 -11.34
N PRO A 278 -9.84 -3.10 -11.27
CA PRO A 278 -10.52 -3.95 -12.25
C PRO A 278 -10.46 -3.37 -13.67
N LEU A 279 -10.61 -2.06 -13.82
CA LEU A 279 -10.48 -1.39 -15.11
C LEU A 279 -9.04 -1.49 -15.64
N ALA A 280 -8.06 -1.24 -14.78
CA ALA A 280 -6.63 -1.35 -15.09
C ALA A 280 -6.25 -2.75 -15.61
N THR A 281 -6.78 -3.81 -14.98
CA THR A 281 -6.54 -5.18 -15.47
C THR A 281 -7.12 -5.42 -16.87
N ARG A 282 -8.27 -4.81 -17.19
CA ARG A 282 -8.91 -4.91 -18.52
C ARG A 282 -8.17 -4.11 -19.59
N LEU A 283 -7.75 -2.89 -19.26
CA LEU A 283 -6.99 -2.01 -20.16
C LEU A 283 -5.58 -2.55 -20.46
N GLY A 284 -5.03 -3.32 -19.52
CA GLY A 284 -3.70 -3.91 -19.63
C GLY A 284 -2.57 -2.87 -19.51
N PRO A 285 -1.30 -3.32 -19.53
CA PRO A 285 -0.16 -2.46 -19.22
C PRO A 285 0.13 -1.39 -20.28
N VAL A 286 -0.18 -1.66 -21.55
CA VAL A 286 0.11 -0.76 -22.68
C VAL A 286 -0.65 0.57 -22.59
N VAL A 287 -1.82 0.55 -21.94
CA VAL A 287 -2.67 1.72 -21.71
C VAL A 287 -2.55 2.21 -20.27
N SER A 288 -2.63 1.31 -19.29
CA SER A 288 -2.68 1.70 -17.87
C SER A 288 -1.42 2.42 -17.39
N GLY A 289 -0.22 1.99 -17.83
CA GLY A 289 1.04 2.64 -17.42
C GLY A 289 1.12 4.11 -17.86
N PRO A 290 1.02 4.42 -19.17
CA PRO A 290 0.99 5.80 -19.64
C PRO A 290 -0.14 6.63 -19.03
N LEU A 291 -1.33 6.06 -18.87
CA LEU A 291 -2.46 6.75 -18.26
C LEU A 291 -2.18 7.11 -16.80
N ALA A 292 -1.50 6.24 -16.04
CA ALA A 292 -1.05 6.54 -14.69
C ALA A 292 -0.18 7.80 -14.64
N ALA A 293 0.77 7.92 -15.57
CA ALA A 293 1.67 9.07 -15.65
C ALA A 293 0.94 10.37 -16.04
N VAL A 294 -0.03 10.29 -16.96
CA VAL A 294 -0.87 11.44 -17.36
C VAL A 294 -1.76 11.90 -16.21
N LEU A 295 -2.40 10.97 -15.50
CA LEU A 295 -3.23 11.31 -14.34
C LEU A 295 -2.41 11.88 -13.18
N ALA A 296 -1.20 11.37 -12.96
CA ALA A 296 -0.26 11.93 -12.00
C ALA A 296 0.12 13.38 -12.37
N ALA A 297 0.44 13.65 -13.64
CA ALA A 297 0.75 15.00 -14.12
C ALA A 297 -0.44 15.95 -14.00
N ALA A 298 -1.64 15.51 -14.39
CA ALA A 298 -2.87 16.28 -14.24
C ALA A 298 -3.19 16.56 -12.77
N GLY A 299 -2.99 15.57 -11.90
CA GLY A 299 -3.11 15.71 -10.44
C GLY A 299 -2.14 16.73 -9.86
N CYS A 300 -0.89 16.78 -10.32
CA CYS A 300 0.06 17.84 -9.98
C CYS A 300 -0.41 19.22 -10.48
N GLY A 301 -0.98 19.31 -11.67
CA GLY A 301 -1.55 20.56 -12.19
C GLY A 301 -2.68 21.09 -11.30
N LEU A 302 -3.60 20.22 -10.88
CA LEU A 302 -4.65 20.57 -9.93
C LEU A 302 -4.09 20.86 -8.53
N GLY A 303 -3.05 20.15 -8.11
CA GLY A 303 -2.33 20.40 -6.86
C GLY A 303 -1.66 21.77 -6.83
N TYR A 304 -1.10 22.23 -7.96
CA TYR A 304 -0.58 23.59 -8.08
C TYR A 304 -1.68 24.64 -7.89
N LEU A 305 -2.86 24.43 -8.50
CA LEU A 305 -4.03 25.30 -8.27
C LEU A 305 -4.49 25.24 -6.81
N ALA A 306 -4.36 24.08 -6.17
CA ALA A 306 -4.80 23.85 -4.80
C ALA A 306 -4.03 24.67 -3.77
N VAL A 307 -2.74 24.92 -4.02
CA VAL A 307 -1.86 25.67 -3.11
C VAL A 307 -1.86 27.18 -3.38
N GLN A 308 -2.63 27.66 -4.37
CA GLN A 308 -2.82 29.09 -4.60
C GLN A 308 -3.81 29.69 -3.58
N PRO A 309 -3.83 31.02 -3.37
CA PRO A 309 -4.80 31.68 -2.50
C PRO A 309 -6.25 31.30 -2.85
N GLY A 310 -6.99 30.75 -1.88
CA GLY A 310 -8.37 30.27 -2.08
C GLY A 310 -8.51 28.97 -2.88
N GLY A 311 -7.40 28.32 -3.24
CA GLY A 311 -7.35 27.15 -4.12
C GLY A 311 -7.73 25.81 -3.49
N TRP A 312 -7.95 25.74 -2.17
CA TRP A 312 -8.16 24.49 -1.44
C TRP A 312 -9.17 23.49 -2.05
N PRO A 313 -10.26 23.90 -2.75
CA PRO A 313 -11.19 22.92 -3.35
C PRO A 313 -10.53 22.01 -4.39
N TRP A 314 -9.42 22.44 -5.02
CA TRP A 314 -8.69 21.66 -6.01
C TRP A 314 -7.92 20.47 -5.40
N VAL A 315 -7.73 20.41 -4.08
CA VAL A 315 -7.08 19.27 -3.41
C VAL A 315 -7.81 17.97 -3.70
N LEU A 316 -9.15 17.95 -3.59
CA LEU A 316 -9.92 16.71 -3.72
C LEU A 316 -9.87 16.14 -5.15
N PRO A 317 -10.11 16.93 -6.22
CA PRO A 317 -9.89 16.48 -7.59
C PRO A 317 -8.45 16.03 -7.85
N ALA A 318 -7.44 16.73 -7.30
CA ALA A 318 -6.04 16.34 -7.45
C ALA A 318 -5.78 14.94 -6.84
N CYS A 319 -6.23 14.72 -5.61
CA CYS A 319 -6.12 13.43 -4.90
C CYS A 319 -6.86 12.30 -5.65
N LEU A 320 -8.02 12.58 -6.24
CA LEU A 320 -8.75 11.61 -7.05
C LEU A 320 -7.95 11.17 -8.28
N LEU A 321 -7.40 12.13 -9.06
CA LEU A 321 -6.60 11.79 -10.25
C LEU A 321 -5.32 11.03 -9.87
N ILE A 322 -4.65 11.46 -8.80
CA ILE A 322 -3.44 10.81 -8.28
C ILE A 322 -3.73 9.37 -7.86
N GLY A 323 -4.83 9.13 -7.14
CA GLY A 323 -5.21 7.77 -6.73
C GLY A 323 -5.59 6.87 -7.91
N LEU A 324 -6.32 7.39 -8.90
CA LEU A 324 -6.59 6.65 -10.14
C LEU A 324 -5.26 6.29 -10.84
N GLY A 325 -4.31 7.22 -10.89
CA GLY A 325 -2.98 6.99 -11.44
C GLY A 325 -2.20 5.93 -10.66
N GLU A 326 -2.21 5.99 -9.34
CA GLU A 326 -1.58 5.00 -8.44
C GLU A 326 -2.09 3.59 -8.74
N GLY A 327 -3.41 3.40 -8.78
CA GLY A 327 -4.02 2.09 -9.01
C GLY A 327 -3.72 1.53 -10.40
N LEU A 328 -3.75 2.38 -11.44
CA LEU A 328 -3.38 2.00 -12.81
C LEU A 328 -1.91 1.57 -12.89
N GLY A 329 -1.00 2.35 -12.30
CA GLY A 329 0.44 2.10 -12.34
C GLY A 329 0.87 0.87 -11.54
N MET A 330 0.31 0.68 -10.34
CA MET A 330 0.53 -0.51 -9.52
C MET A 330 0.03 -1.77 -10.25
N THR A 331 -1.20 -1.73 -10.75
CA THR A 331 -1.81 -2.87 -11.46
C THR A 331 -1.03 -3.22 -12.73
N SER A 332 -0.60 -2.21 -13.49
CA SER A 332 0.13 -2.43 -14.72
C SER A 332 1.53 -2.99 -14.48
N GLY A 333 2.25 -2.50 -13.46
CA GLY A 333 3.56 -3.00 -13.08
C GLY A 333 3.52 -4.46 -12.65
N VAL A 334 2.60 -4.83 -11.75
CA VAL A 334 2.40 -6.22 -11.33
C VAL A 334 2.07 -7.12 -12.52
N ALA A 335 1.16 -6.67 -13.41
CA ALA A 335 0.80 -7.43 -14.60
C ALA A 335 1.98 -7.65 -15.56
N VAL A 336 2.91 -6.69 -15.67
CA VAL A 336 4.13 -6.85 -16.47
C VAL A 336 5.11 -7.83 -15.81
N CYS A 337 5.25 -7.77 -14.48
CA CYS A 337 6.07 -8.75 -13.75
C CYS A 337 5.58 -10.19 -14.01
N ASP A 338 4.26 -10.41 -13.97
CA ASP A 338 3.66 -11.73 -14.19
C ASP A 338 3.86 -12.25 -15.62
N ARG A 339 3.88 -11.36 -16.62
CA ARG A 339 4.01 -11.71 -18.04
C ARG A 339 5.45 -11.93 -18.49
N VAL A 340 6.39 -11.14 -17.95
CA VAL A 340 7.79 -11.13 -18.43
C VAL A 340 8.68 -12.07 -17.63
N ALA A 341 8.39 -12.30 -16.35
CA ALA A 341 9.24 -13.15 -15.52
C ALA A 341 8.97 -14.65 -15.71
N PRO A 342 10.04 -15.46 -15.84
CA PRO A 342 9.98 -16.91 -15.68
C PRO A 342 9.33 -17.30 -14.34
N PRO A 343 8.57 -18.41 -14.26
CA PRO A 343 7.83 -18.80 -13.05
C PRO A 343 8.68 -18.86 -11.77
N ASP A 344 9.93 -19.30 -11.89
CA ASP A 344 10.92 -19.43 -10.81
C ASP A 344 11.54 -18.08 -10.38
N ARG A 345 11.41 -17.03 -11.20
CA ARG A 345 11.98 -15.69 -10.96
C ARG A 345 10.92 -14.58 -10.84
N ARG A 346 9.63 -14.90 -10.88
CA ARG A 346 8.52 -13.93 -10.71
C ARG A 346 8.64 -13.12 -9.43
N GLY A 347 8.89 -13.80 -8.30
CA GLY A 347 9.07 -13.14 -7.01
C GLY A 347 10.25 -12.17 -6.99
N ALA A 348 11.35 -12.50 -7.67
CA ALA A 348 12.53 -11.64 -7.77
C ALA A 348 12.26 -10.36 -8.58
N LEU A 349 11.56 -10.49 -9.72
CA LEU A 349 11.20 -9.32 -10.54
C LEU A 349 10.17 -8.43 -9.84
N LEU A 350 9.16 -9.03 -9.20
CA LEU A 350 8.16 -8.28 -8.44
C LEU A 350 8.80 -7.52 -7.28
N SER A 351 9.72 -8.15 -6.56
CA SER A 351 10.53 -7.50 -5.51
C SER A 351 11.36 -6.33 -6.05
N ALA A 352 11.98 -6.51 -7.22
CA ALA A 352 12.73 -5.44 -7.88
C ALA A 352 11.83 -4.28 -8.35
N PHE A 353 10.59 -4.56 -8.78
CA PHE A 353 9.60 -3.54 -9.15
C PHE A 353 9.13 -2.74 -7.93
N TYR A 354 9.03 -3.36 -6.76
CA TYR A 354 8.67 -2.63 -5.54
C TYR A 354 9.73 -1.61 -5.10
N LEU A 355 11.01 -1.76 -5.50
CA LEU A 355 12.05 -0.78 -5.18
C LEU A 355 11.73 0.64 -5.69
N PRO A 356 11.49 0.88 -7.00
CA PRO A 356 11.09 2.21 -7.48
C PRO A 356 9.73 2.66 -6.96
N VAL A 357 8.79 1.73 -6.74
CA VAL A 357 7.49 2.04 -6.12
C VAL A 357 7.69 2.71 -4.76
N TYR A 358 8.49 2.08 -3.88
CA TYR A 358 8.73 2.62 -2.54
C TYR A 358 9.78 3.74 -2.51
N ALA A 359 10.69 3.82 -3.48
CA ALA A 359 11.56 4.98 -3.65
C ALA A 359 10.75 6.27 -3.86
N GLY A 360 9.53 6.17 -4.38
CA GLY A 360 8.60 7.29 -4.48
C GLY A 360 8.29 8.00 -3.16
N PHE A 361 8.39 7.31 -2.01
CA PHE A 361 8.26 7.96 -0.69
C PHE A 361 9.36 8.99 -0.40
N VAL A 362 10.53 8.85 -1.03
CA VAL A 362 11.68 9.72 -0.82
C VAL A 362 11.62 10.97 -1.70
N VAL A 363 10.92 10.90 -2.84
CA VAL A 363 10.90 11.99 -3.84
C VAL A 363 10.35 13.31 -3.26
N PRO A 364 9.22 13.35 -2.52
CA PRO A 364 8.76 14.59 -1.89
C PRO A 364 9.74 15.15 -0.85
N THR A 365 10.51 14.29 -0.17
CA THR A 365 11.56 14.70 0.77
C THR A 365 12.70 15.41 0.04
N VAL A 366 13.16 14.83 -1.08
CA VAL A 366 14.17 15.45 -1.94
C VAL A 366 13.66 16.77 -2.51
N LEU A 367 12.39 16.81 -2.93
CA LEU A 367 11.75 18.04 -3.41
C LEU A 367 11.77 19.13 -2.34
N ALA A 368 11.37 18.81 -1.11
CA ALA A 368 11.38 19.75 0.01
C ALA A 368 12.81 20.24 0.33
N LEU A 369 13.80 19.35 0.30
CA LEU A 369 15.20 19.69 0.56
C LEU A 369 15.80 20.61 -0.50
N VAL A 370 15.50 20.36 -1.78
CA VAL A 370 16.06 21.12 -2.91
C VAL A 370 15.32 22.45 -3.12
N SER A 371 14.01 22.47 -2.88
CA SER A 371 13.19 23.64 -3.21
C SER A 371 13.18 24.70 -2.11
N GLY A 372 13.39 24.32 -0.84
CA GLY A 372 13.30 25.25 0.29
C GLY A 372 12.02 26.08 0.26
N ASP A 373 12.15 27.40 0.38
CA ASP A 373 11.01 28.33 0.34
C ASP A 373 10.26 28.35 -1.00
N ALA A 374 10.88 27.93 -2.12
CA ALA A 374 10.21 27.87 -3.42
C ALA A 374 9.06 26.85 -3.45
N LEU A 375 9.02 25.92 -2.48
CA LEU A 375 7.90 24.99 -2.31
C LEU A 375 6.58 25.71 -2.01
N ARG A 376 6.63 26.86 -1.30
CA ARG A 376 5.44 27.66 -0.97
C ARG A 376 4.74 28.22 -2.21
N GLY A 377 5.50 28.50 -3.27
CA GLY A 377 4.95 28.97 -4.54
C GLY A 377 4.32 27.88 -5.41
N GLY A 378 4.41 26.61 -5.01
CA GLY A 378 3.83 25.48 -5.76
C GLY A 378 4.56 25.10 -7.05
N VAL A 379 5.54 25.89 -7.53
CA VAL A 379 6.32 25.58 -8.76
C VAL A 379 6.96 24.18 -8.73
N PRO A 380 7.53 23.70 -7.62
CA PRO A 380 8.08 22.34 -7.55
C PRO A 380 7.03 21.23 -7.80
N ILE A 381 5.75 21.49 -7.52
CA ILE A 381 4.63 20.57 -7.83
C ILE A 381 4.48 20.43 -9.35
N LEU A 382 4.58 21.53 -10.10
CA LEU A 382 4.55 21.53 -11.56
C LEU A 382 5.76 20.83 -12.17
N VAL A 383 6.94 20.97 -11.56
CA VAL A 383 8.15 20.23 -11.98
C VAL A 383 7.91 18.72 -11.87
N LEU A 384 7.33 18.25 -10.76
CA LEU A 384 6.93 16.84 -10.63
C LEU A 384 5.86 16.45 -11.67
N GLY A 385 4.91 17.34 -11.97
CA GLY A 385 3.96 17.11 -13.06
C GLY A 385 4.64 16.91 -14.42
N GLY A 386 5.65 17.74 -14.72
CA GLY A 386 6.49 17.61 -15.91
C GLY A 386 7.28 16.30 -15.93
N VAL A 387 7.84 15.87 -14.80
CA VAL A 387 8.46 14.54 -14.67
C VAL A 387 7.44 13.44 -15.00
N GLY A 388 6.21 13.56 -14.52
CA GLY A 388 5.11 12.65 -14.88
C GLY A 388 4.88 12.55 -16.39
N LEU A 389 4.85 13.68 -17.10
CA LEU A 389 4.73 13.69 -18.56
C LEU A 389 5.92 13.04 -19.26
N VAL A 390 7.14 13.27 -18.79
CA VAL A 390 8.36 12.63 -19.31
C VAL A 390 8.30 11.12 -19.12
N LEU A 391 7.92 10.64 -17.93
CA LEU A 391 7.70 9.22 -17.65
C LEU A 391 6.61 8.65 -18.56
N GLY A 392 5.53 9.39 -18.80
CA GLY A 392 4.48 9.03 -19.76
C GLY A 392 5.03 8.86 -21.18
N GLY A 393 5.88 9.78 -21.65
CA GLY A 393 6.57 9.68 -22.93
C GLY A 393 7.49 8.45 -23.02
N VAL A 394 8.25 8.16 -21.95
CA VAL A 394 9.07 6.94 -21.85
C VAL A 394 8.20 5.69 -21.94
N LEU A 395 7.07 5.67 -21.23
CA LEU A 395 6.14 4.54 -21.24
C LEU A 395 5.49 4.34 -22.62
N LEU A 396 5.14 5.42 -23.33
CA LEU A 396 4.54 5.38 -24.67
C LEU A 396 5.54 5.01 -25.77
N GLY A 397 6.81 5.35 -25.63
CA GLY A 397 7.86 5.03 -26.60
C GLY A 397 8.67 3.78 -26.19
N PRO A 398 9.83 3.96 -25.54
CA PRO A 398 10.71 2.87 -25.10
C PRO A 398 10.00 1.75 -24.33
N GLY A 399 9.09 2.11 -23.41
CA GLY A 399 8.36 1.15 -22.58
C GLY A 399 7.45 0.25 -23.39
N ARG A 400 6.63 0.82 -24.30
CA ARG A 400 5.78 0.05 -25.21
C ARG A 400 6.60 -0.87 -26.12
N TRP A 401 7.74 -0.40 -26.62
CA TRP A 401 8.64 -1.24 -27.41
C TRP A 401 9.20 -2.40 -26.58
N ALA A 402 9.63 -2.15 -25.35
CA ALA A 402 10.13 -3.18 -24.45
C ALA A 402 9.06 -4.23 -24.10
N LEU A 403 7.80 -3.81 -23.91
CA LEU A 403 6.67 -4.73 -23.71
C LEU A 403 6.40 -5.60 -24.94
N ARG A 404 6.47 -5.02 -26.15
CA ARG A 404 6.33 -5.77 -27.42
C ARG A 404 7.43 -6.80 -27.58
N ALA A 405 8.68 -6.39 -27.36
CA ALA A 405 9.85 -7.27 -27.46
C ALA A 405 9.79 -8.43 -26.44
N ALA A 406 9.14 -8.22 -25.29
CA ALA A 406 8.96 -9.24 -24.26
C ALA A 406 7.66 -10.07 -24.42
N GLY A 407 6.86 -9.84 -25.47
CA GLY A 407 5.58 -10.55 -25.68
C GLY A 407 4.49 -10.22 -24.64
N ALA A 408 4.62 -9.12 -23.90
CA ALA A 408 3.77 -8.77 -22.76
C ALA A 408 2.55 -7.89 -23.11
N THR A 409 2.24 -7.71 -24.40
CA THR A 409 1.25 -6.74 -24.90
C THR A 409 -0.20 -7.20 -24.90
N THR A 410 -0.48 -8.51 -24.93
CA THR A 410 -1.85 -9.02 -25.03
C THR A 410 -2.61 -8.86 -23.72
N ALA A 411 -3.88 -8.47 -23.81
CA ALA A 411 -4.84 -8.67 -22.73
C ALA A 411 -5.05 -10.19 -22.56
N PRO A 412 -5.27 -10.70 -21.33
CA PRO A 412 -5.56 -12.11 -21.16
C PRO A 412 -6.77 -12.50 -22.01
N ALA A 413 -6.66 -13.58 -22.78
CA ALA A 413 -7.82 -14.20 -23.39
C ALA A 413 -8.80 -14.55 -22.26
N LEU A 414 -10.01 -14.01 -22.31
CA LEU A 414 -11.11 -14.45 -21.45
C LEU A 414 -11.37 -15.91 -21.83
N VAL A 415 -10.85 -16.85 -21.04
CA VAL A 415 -11.25 -18.25 -21.15
C VAL A 415 -12.75 -18.28 -20.84
N PRO A 416 -13.61 -18.70 -21.79
CA PRO A 416 -15.04 -18.77 -21.53
C PRO A 416 -15.26 -19.71 -20.35
N VAL A 417 -16.07 -19.27 -19.39
CA VAL A 417 -16.57 -20.14 -18.32
C VAL A 417 -17.34 -21.24 -19.03
N VAL A 418 -16.81 -22.45 -19.02
CA VAL A 418 -17.55 -23.64 -19.46
C VAL A 418 -18.71 -23.76 -18.49
N GLU A 419 -19.91 -23.39 -18.94
CA GLU A 419 -21.16 -23.75 -18.28
C GLU A 419 -21.18 -25.28 -18.22
N THR A 420 -21.01 -25.80 -17.00
CA THR A 420 -21.30 -27.20 -16.73
C THR A 420 -22.82 -27.32 -16.79
N GLY A 421 -23.33 -27.70 -17.96
CA GLY A 421 -24.73 -28.07 -18.13
C GLY A 421 -25.11 -29.20 -17.17
N PRO A 422 -26.36 -29.26 -16.70
CA PRO A 422 -26.81 -30.31 -15.80
C PRO A 422 -26.69 -31.67 -16.53
N GLN A 423 -25.90 -32.58 -15.96
CA GLN A 423 -25.97 -33.98 -16.35
C GLN A 423 -27.29 -34.55 -15.80
N GLY A 424 -28.03 -35.21 -16.69
CA GLY A 424 -29.41 -35.65 -16.49
C GLY A 424 -29.58 -36.85 -15.58
#